data_AF-A0A4R1YJ89-F1
#
_entry.id   AF-A0A4R1YJ89-F1
#
_cell.length_a   1.000
_cell.length_b   1.000
_cell.length_c   1.000
_cell.angle_alpha   90.00
_cell.angle_beta   90.00
_cell.angle_gamma   90.00
#
_symmetry.space_group_name_H-M   'P 1'
#
loop_
_entity.id
_entity.type
_entity.pdbx_description
1 polymer ?
#
loop_
_entity_poly.entity_id
_entity_poly.type
_entity_poly.pdbx_seq_one_letter_code
_entity_poly.pdbx_strand_id
1 'polypeptide(L)'
;MQPKDMTANEGYKGFTNTGCPFLPCHKGVQREFNCLFCYCPLIAYDCPGPYEVYTDRNGLTRKDCSACALPHDGYHQSWNFIQRWLEYPVVWSGQPQTDPPTRRPRPSGQDDGGPQA
;
A
#
# COMPACT_ATOMS: atom_id res chain seq x y z
N MET A 1 7.83 17.30 -2.99
CA MET A 1 7.55 17.02 -1.57
C MET A 1 8.85 16.59 -0.89
N GLN A 2 9.74 17.54 -0.60
CA GLN A 2 10.88 17.43 0.30
C GLN A 2 10.96 18.80 1.02
N PRO A 3 11.25 18.81 2.33
CA PRO A 3 12.38 18.07 2.87
C PRO A 3 12.02 17.18 4.08
N LYS A 4 11.49 15.99 3.78
CA LYS A 4 11.53 14.82 4.66
C LYS A 4 12.97 14.52 5.14
N ASP A 5 13.96 14.94 4.36
CA ASP A 5 15.39 14.80 4.64
C ASP A 5 15.94 15.88 5.58
N MET A 6 15.13 16.88 5.98
CA MET A 6 15.54 17.96 6.90
C MET A 6 15.11 17.74 8.35
N THR A 7 14.49 16.59 8.68
CA THR A 7 14.09 16.28 10.05
C THR A 7 14.55 14.88 10.46
N ALA A 8 15.07 14.77 11.68
CA ALA A 8 15.35 13.48 12.32
C ALA A 8 14.10 12.85 12.97
N ASN A 9 12.98 13.59 13.03
CA ASN A 9 11.74 13.07 13.59
C ASN A 9 11.07 12.14 12.55
N GLU A 10 11.03 10.84 12.84
CA GLU A 10 10.47 9.82 11.94
C GLU A 10 8.97 9.56 12.14
N GLY A 11 8.29 10.30 13.02
CA GLY A 11 6.85 10.12 13.29
C GLY A 11 5.96 10.35 12.06
N TYR A 12 6.47 11.01 11.02
CA TYR A 12 5.76 11.13 9.73
C TYR A 12 5.64 9.79 8.98
N LYS A 13 6.45 8.78 9.32
CA LYS A 13 6.42 7.46 8.66
C LYS A 13 5.27 6.59 9.15
N GLY A 14 4.77 6.83 10.37
CA GLY A 14 3.69 6.05 10.94
C GLY A 14 3.52 6.23 12.44
N PHE A 15 2.41 5.70 12.94
CA PHE A 15 2.06 5.62 14.36
C PHE A 15 1.08 4.47 14.59
N THR A 16 1.00 3.95 15.81
CA THR A 16 -0.08 3.04 16.23
C THR A 16 -1.06 3.80 17.11
N ASN A 17 -2.32 3.88 16.69
CA ASN A 17 -3.40 4.36 17.54
C ASN A 17 -3.86 3.25 18.50
N THR A 18 -3.28 3.17 19.69
CA THR A 18 -3.62 2.14 20.69
C THR A 18 -5.04 2.27 21.25
N GLY A 19 -5.69 3.42 21.09
CA GLY A 19 -7.09 3.63 21.46
C GLY A 19 -8.09 3.25 20.36
N CYS A 20 -7.63 2.74 19.21
CA CYS A 20 -8.51 2.33 18.12
C CYS A 20 -9.32 1.09 18.52
N PRO A 21 -10.67 1.12 18.43
CA PRO A 21 -11.51 -0.03 18.81
C PRO A 21 -11.37 -1.22 17.83
N PHE A 22 -10.75 -0.99 16.67
CA PHE A 22 -10.51 -2.02 15.66
C PHE A 22 -9.14 -2.69 15.80
N LEU A 23 -8.28 -2.24 16.73
CA LEU A 23 -6.94 -2.82 16.91
C LEU A 23 -7.04 -4.20 17.61
N PRO A 24 -6.41 -5.28 17.09
CA PRO A 24 -5.63 -5.36 15.85
C PRO A 24 -6.52 -5.36 14.58
N CYS A 25 -6.29 -4.40 13.67
CA CYS A 25 -7.16 -4.21 12.49
C CYS A 25 -6.94 -5.27 11.40
N HIS A 26 -5.71 -5.79 11.29
CA HIS A 26 -5.34 -6.82 10.33
C HIS A 26 -4.61 -7.96 11.04
N LYS A 27 -4.82 -9.19 10.56
CA LYS A 27 -4.10 -10.38 11.03
C LYS A 27 -2.73 -10.46 10.37
N GLY A 28 -1.78 -11.12 11.03
CA GLY A 28 -0.47 -11.42 10.45
C GLY A 28 0.56 -10.29 10.49
N VAL A 29 0.21 -9.11 11.01
CA VAL A 29 1.17 -8.04 11.33
C VAL A 29 2.16 -8.55 12.38
N GLN A 30 3.46 -8.47 12.09
CA GLN A 30 4.54 -8.97 12.95
C GLN A 30 5.25 -7.84 13.72
N ARG A 31 5.14 -6.60 13.24
CA ARG A 31 5.73 -5.39 13.81
C ARG A 31 4.65 -4.47 14.39
N GLU A 32 4.94 -3.18 14.50
CA GLU A 32 3.97 -2.16 14.91
C GLU A 32 2.93 -1.89 13.81
N PHE A 33 1.68 -1.65 14.21
CA PHE A 33 0.62 -1.27 13.29
C PHE A 33 0.82 0.15 12.78
N ASN A 34 0.93 0.33 11.47
CA ASN A 34 0.96 1.67 10.88
C ASN A 34 -0.45 2.20 10.58
N CYS A 35 -1.01 3.03 11.47
CA CYS A 35 -2.32 3.63 11.32
C CYS A 35 -2.35 4.83 10.35
N LEU A 36 -1.20 5.33 9.90
CA LEU A 36 -1.14 6.43 8.92
C LEU A 36 -1.86 6.06 7.62
N PHE A 37 -1.86 4.78 7.27
CA PHE A 37 -2.45 4.25 6.05
C PHE A 37 -3.72 3.45 6.29
N CYS A 38 -4.45 3.69 7.40
CA CYS A 38 -5.74 3.03 7.68
C CYS A 38 -6.71 3.14 6.48
N TYR A 39 -6.61 4.22 5.72
CA TYR A 39 -7.11 4.27 4.35
C TYR A 39 -5.94 4.06 3.39
N CYS A 40 -6.06 3.04 2.53
CA CYS A 40 -4.99 2.69 1.61
C CYS A 40 -4.72 3.86 0.64
N PRO A 41 -3.51 4.45 0.65
CA PRO A 41 -3.16 5.54 -0.27
C PRO A 41 -3.03 5.06 -1.72
N LEU A 42 -2.99 3.75 -1.95
CA LEU A 42 -2.95 3.13 -3.29
C LEU A 42 -4.33 2.67 -3.78
N ILE A 43 -5.42 3.07 -3.14
CA ILE A 43 -6.76 2.53 -3.48
C ILE A 43 -7.19 2.84 -4.93
N ALA A 44 -6.71 3.92 -5.52
CA ALA A 44 -6.97 4.32 -6.90
C ALA A 44 -5.87 3.89 -7.89
N TYR A 45 -4.80 3.25 -7.40
CA TYR A 45 -3.62 2.91 -8.18
C TYR A 45 -3.38 1.40 -8.21
N ASP A 46 -2.71 0.91 -9.24
CA ASP A 46 -2.21 -0.46 -9.25
C ASP A 46 -1.29 -0.69 -8.06
N CYS A 47 -1.43 -1.85 -7.43
CA CYS A 47 -0.68 -2.25 -6.25
C CYS A 47 -0.61 -3.79 -6.19
N PRO A 48 0.32 -4.36 -5.41
CA PRO A 48 0.50 -5.80 -5.29
C PRO A 48 -0.35 -6.38 -4.15
N GLY A 49 -1.21 -5.57 -3.54
CA GLY A 49 -2.03 -5.98 -2.39
C GLY A 49 -3.01 -7.07 -2.79
N PRO A 50 -3.38 -7.98 -1.86
CA PRO A 50 -4.35 -9.03 -2.10
C PRO A 50 -5.77 -8.46 -2.06
N TYR A 51 -6.04 -7.38 -2.81
CA TYR A 51 -7.35 -6.75 -2.85
C TYR A 51 -8.31 -7.63 -3.64
N GLU A 52 -9.54 -7.70 -3.16
CA GLU A 52 -10.67 -8.18 -3.95
C GLU A 52 -11.36 -6.98 -4.62
N VAL A 53 -12.36 -7.27 -5.47
CA VAL A 53 -13.11 -6.24 -6.18
C VAL A 53 -14.58 -6.42 -5.91
N TYR A 54 -15.27 -5.30 -5.62
CA TYR A 54 -16.71 -5.27 -5.41
C TYR A 54 -17.33 -4.07 -6.13
N THR A 55 -18.63 -4.16 -6.38
CA THR A 55 -19.42 -3.03 -6.90
C THR A 55 -20.10 -2.34 -5.72
N ASP A 56 -19.86 -1.04 -5.55
CA ASP A 56 -20.49 -0.27 -4.49
C ASP A 56 -21.98 0.03 -4.78
N ARG A 57 -22.67 0.64 -3.82
CA ARG A 57 -24.08 1.03 -3.95
C ARG A 57 -24.39 2.00 -5.11
N ASN A 58 -23.38 2.67 -5.65
CA ASN A 58 -23.50 3.60 -6.77
C ASN A 58 -23.18 2.93 -8.12
N GLY A 59 -22.92 1.62 -8.14
CA GLY A 59 -22.52 0.90 -9.35
C GLY A 59 -21.05 1.05 -9.71
N LEU A 60 -20.22 1.58 -8.80
CA LEU A 60 -18.78 1.80 -9.06
C LEU A 60 -17.96 0.61 -8.58
N THR A 61 -17.12 0.09 -9.46
CA THR A 61 -16.15 -0.96 -9.13
C THR A 61 -15.05 -0.40 -8.22
N ARG A 62 -14.82 -1.05 -7.07
CA ARG A 62 -13.85 -0.63 -6.05
C ARG A 62 -12.99 -1.79 -5.56
N LYS A 63 -11.83 -1.46 -5.03
CA LYS A 63 -10.97 -2.41 -4.31
C LYS A 63 -11.49 -2.62 -2.89
N ASP A 64 -11.65 -3.86 -2.49
CA ASP A 64 -11.72 -4.26 -1.09
C ASP A 64 -10.31 -4.61 -0.61
N CYS A 65 -9.77 -3.77 0.27
CA CYS A 65 -8.43 -3.95 0.84
C CYS A 65 -8.46 -4.51 2.26
N SER A 66 -9.59 -4.99 2.78
CA SER A 66 -9.71 -5.43 4.18
C SER A 66 -8.79 -6.60 4.56
N ALA A 67 -8.35 -7.40 3.58
CA ALA A 67 -7.36 -8.47 3.78
C ALA A 67 -5.89 -8.01 3.63
N CYS A 68 -5.63 -6.75 3.28
CA CYS A 68 -4.28 -6.26 2.97
C CYS A 68 -3.55 -5.74 4.21
N ALA A 69 -2.46 -6.41 4.61
CA ALA A 69 -1.59 -5.96 5.69
C ALA A 69 -0.33 -5.19 5.23
N LEU A 70 -0.10 -5.07 3.91
CA LEU A 70 1.14 -4.51 3.35
C LEU A 70 1.49 -3.10 3.88
N PRO A 71 0.55 -2.14 4.01
CA PRO A 71 0.87 -0.82 4.53
C PRO A 71 0.75 -0.75 6.06
N HIS A 72 0.61 -1.88 6.75
CA HIS A 72 0.28 -1.94 8.18
C HIS A 72 1.28 -2.75 9.02
N ASP A 73 2.36 -3.28 8.43
CA ASP A 73 3.35 -4.10 9.14
C ASP A 73 4.70 -3.37 9.31
N GLY A 74 4.75 -2.49 10.31
CA GLY A 74 5.92 -1.67 10.67
C GLY A 74 5.95 -0.31 9.95
N TYR A 75 6.34 0.75 10.66
CA TYR A 75 6.29 2.12 10.13
C TYR A 75 7.21 2.31 8.92
N HIS A 76 8.47 1.89 9.05
CA HIS A 76 9.48 2.11 8.01
C HIS A 76 9.18 1.30 6.75
N GLN A 77 8.80 0.03 6.91
CA GLN A 77 8.49 -0.88 5.81
C GLN A 77 7.27 -0.36 5.05
N SER A 78 6.21 -0.02 5.77
CA SER A 78 4.97 0.51 5.19
C SER A 78 5.20 1.85 4.47
N TRP A 79 5.90 2.78 5.10
CA TRP A 79 6.23 4.07 4.48
C TRP A 79 7.05 3.90 3.20
N ASN A 80 8.12 3.10 3.24
CA ASN A 80 8.96 2.84 2.07
C ASN A 80 8.18 2.14 0.95
N PHE A 81 7.31 1.19 1.31
CA PHE A 81 6.43 0.51 0.37
C PHE A 81 5.51 1.50 -0.34
N ILE A 82 4.76 2.32 0.40
CA ILE A 82 3.86 3.33 -0.17
C ILE A 82 4.61 4.33 -1.05
N GLN A 83 5.73 4.86 -0.57
CA GLN A 83 6.54 5.83 -1.31
C GLN A 83 7.04 5.25 -2.65
N ARG A 84 7.47 3.98 -2.69
CA ARG A 84 7.91 3.31 -3.92
C ARG A 84 6.79 3.17 -4.95
N TRP A 85 5.58 2.86 -4.52
CA TRP A 85 4.43 2.72 -5.42
C TRP A 85 3.89 4.07 -5.90
N LEU A 86 4.00 5.12 -5.08
CA LEU A 86 3.64 6.48 -5.48
C LEU A 86 4.70 7.19 -6.34
N GLU A 87 5.89 6.63 -6.51
CA GLU A 87 6.95 7.19 -7.37
C GLU A 87 6.58 7.11 -8.86
N TYR A 88 5.94 6.01 -9.27
CA TYR A 88 5.47 5.75 -10.63
C TYR A 88 4.04 5.19 -10.59
N PRO A 89 3.04 5.99 -10.19
CA PRO A 89 1.69 5.49 -9.98
C PRO A 89 1.02 5.20 -11.32
N VAL A 90 0.46 3.99 -11.46
CA VAL A 90 -0.44 3.63 -12.56
C VAL A 90 -1.85 3.61 -12.00
N VAL A 91 -2.78 4.31 -12.65
CA VAL A 91 -4.19 4.31 -12.24
C VAL A 91 -4.75 2.91 -12.42
N TRP A 92 -5.43 2.41 -11.39
CA TRP A 92 -6.02 1.09 -11.42
C TRP A 92 -7.11 0.98 -12.51
N SER A 93 -7.06 -0.11 -13.28
CA SER A 93 -7.94 -0.35 -14.43
C SER A 93 -9.35 -0.82 -14.07
N GLY A 94 -9.65 -1.03 -12.79
CA GLY A 94 -10.93 -1.61 -12.33
C GLY A 94 -10.97 -3.14 -12.36
N GLN A 95 -9.87 -3.80 -12.73
CA GLN A 95 -9.80 -5.26 -12.83
C GLN A 95 -9.41 -5.95 -11.50
N PRO A 96 -9.81 -7.22 -11.28
CA PRO A 96 -9.30 -8.04 -10.18
C PRO A 96 -7.76 -8.10 -10.13
N GLN A 97 -7.22 -8.45 -8.96
CA GLN A 97 -5.79 -8.71 -8.83
C GLN A 97 -5.38 -9.93 -9.67
N THR A 98 -4.12 -9.95 -10.12
CA THR A 98 -3.56 -11.05 -10.92
C THR A 98 -2.82 -12.08 -10.06
N ASP A 99 -2.59 -13.27 -10.61
CA ASP A 99 -1.65 -14.27 -10.07
C ASP A 99 -0.57 -14.57 -11.12
N PRO A 100 0.71 -14.19 -10.90
CA PRO A 100 1.22 -13.48 -9.73
C PRO A 100 0.72 -12.01 -9.64
N PRO A 101 0.79 -11.36 -8.46
CA PRO A 101 0.31 -9.99 -8.28
C PRO A 101 1.00 -8.98 -9.20
N THR A 102 0.27 -7.90 -9.53
CA THR A 102 0.78 -6.82 -10.37
C THR A 102 2.16 -6.35 -9.91
N ARG A 103 3.10 -6.35 -10.85
CA ARG A 103 4.47 -5.89 -10.62
C ARG A 103 4.49 -4.37 -10.51
N ARG A 104 5.41 -3.85 -9.69
CA ARG A 104 5.60 -2.41 -9.54
C ARG A 104 5.95 -1.77 -10.90
N PRO A 105 5.24 -0.69 -11.32
CA PRO A 105 5.60 0.06 -12.52
C PRO A 105 7.01 0.64 -12.41
N ARG A 106 7.73 0.65 -13.54
CA ARG A 106 9.07 1.25 -13.67
C ARG A 106 9.05 2.34 -14.74
N PRO A 107 9.92 3.36 -14.63
CA PRO A 107 10.12 4.31 -15.71
C PRO A 107 10.58 3.60 -16.98
N SER A 108 10.13 4.07 -18.13
CA SER A 108 10.54 3.54 -19.44
C SER A 108 12.06 3.64 -19.60
N GLY A 109 12.74 2.53 -19.89
CA GLY A 109 14.18 2.50 -20.18
C GLY A 109 15.09 1.88 -19.10
N GLN A 110 14.54 1.25 -18.05
CA GLN A 110 15.30 0.48 -17.05
C GLN A 110 14.85 -1.00 -17.03
N ASP A 111 15.33 -1.76 -18.01
CA ASP A 111 15.25 -3.23 -18.02
C ASP A 111 16.44 -3.81 -17.24
N ASP A 112 16.32 -3.89 -15.92
CA ASP A 112 17.24 -4.74 -15.17
C ASP A 112 16.75 -6.18 -15.28
N GLY A 113 17.54 -7.00 -15.99
CA GLY A 113 17.41 -8.45 -16.15
C GLY A 113 17.53 -9.21 -14.83
N GLY A 114 16.51 -9.09 -13.98
CA GLY A 114 16.28 -9.98 -12.84
C GLY A 114 15.51 -11.23 -13.28
N PRO A 115 15.80 -12.42 -12.72
CA PRO A 115 15.27 -13.67 -13.22
C PRO A 115 13.75 -13.70 -13.09
N GLN A 116 13.10 -14.18 -14.15
CA GLN A 116 11.71 -14.64 -14.10
C GLN A 116 11.71 -15.87 -13.18
N ALA A 117 11.23 -15.70 -11.96
CA ALA A 117 10.66 -16.80 -11.19
C ALA A 117 9.19 -16.96 -11.61
#